data_AF-A0A3N0ZRK5-F1
#
_entry.id   AF-A0A3N0ZRK5-F1
#
_cell.length_a   1.000
_cell.length_b   1.000
_cell.length_c   1.000
_cell.angle_alpha   90.00
_cell.angle_beta   90.00
_cell.angle_gamma   90.00
#
_symmetry.space_group_name_H-M   'P 1'
#
loop_
_entity.id
_entity.type
_entity.pdbx_description
1 polymer ?
#
loop_
_entity_poly.entity_id
_entity_poly.type
_entity_poly.pdbx_seq_one_letter_code
_entity_poly.pdbx_strand_id
1 'polypeptide(L)'
;MGIETNKWGSLVINEDTLTTNRMGVFAGGDVVTGPNTVVDAIAAGKRAAIMIDRYINGEDLNQPVPRQFPKDYIPPITADNETDLEEKRIKLPVIPVKQRVKTLDEVEMTLSESDARKEAMRCLRCDLDFTYKLQERVKEIEIEFTEKEGAMIDG
;
A
#
# COMPACT_ATOMS: atom_id res chain seq x y z
N MET A 1 -25.22 -26.24 5.01
CA MET A 1 -25.24 -24.87 5.56
C MET A 1 -25.86 -23.82 4.64
N GLY A 2 -26.36 -24.17 3.44
CA GLY A 2 -27.09 -23.23 2.57
C GLY A 2 -26.23 -22.11 1.98
N ILE A 3 -24.91 -22.25 2.03
CA ILE A 3 -23.96 -21.29 1.46
C ILE A 3 -23.56 -21.81 0.07
N GLU A 4 -23.61 -20.93 -0.93
CA GLU A 4 -23.28 -21.27 -2.31
C GLU A 4 -21.78 -21.52 -2.51
N THR A 5 -21.48 -22.52 -3.33
CA THR A 5 -20.12 -22.88 -3.73
C THR A 5 -20.02 -22.94 -5.24
N ASN A 6 -18.86 -22.57 -5.78
CA ASN A 6 -18.57 -22.75 -7.20
C ASN A 6 -18.27 -24.23 -7.53
N LYS A 7 -18.02 -24.55 -8.81
CA LYS A 7 -17.72 -25.92 -9.28
C LYS A 7 -16.43 -26.54 -8.68
N TRP A 8 -15.59 -25.74 -8.04
CA TRP A 8 -14.33 -26.15 -7.41
C TRP A 8 -14.47 -26.31 -5.88
N GLY A 9 -15.65 -26.07 -5.32
CA GLY A 9 -15.91 -26.12 -3.87
C GLY A 9 -15.56 -24.85 -3.11
N SER A 10 -15.09 -23.79 -3.77
CA SER A 10 -14.85 -22.50 -3.11
C SER A 10 -16.17 -21.76 -2.87
N LEU A 11 -16.24 -20.97 -1.81
CA LEU A 11 -17.43 -20.18 -1.48
C LEU A 11 -17.64 -19.05 -2.49
N VAL A 12 -18.89 -18.88 -2.91
CA VAL A 12 -19.29 -17.74 -3.75
C VAL A 12 -19.56 -16.53 -2.84
N ILE A 13 -18.91 -15.42 -3.15
CA ILE A 13 -19.06 -14.16 -2.42
C ILE A 13 -19.26 -12.99 -3.38
N ASN A 14 -19.73 -11.87 -2.85
CA ASN A 14 -19.53 -10.57 -3.46
C ASN A 14 -18.08 -10.10 -3.21
N GLU A 15 -17.32 -9.83 -4.27
CA GLU A 15 -15.89 -9.49 -4.16
C GLU A 15 -15.61 -8.14 -3.48
N ASP A 16 -16.58 -7.23 -3.46
CA ASP A 16 -16.46 -5.92 -2.83
C ASP A 16 -16.73 -6.01 -1.32
N THR A 17 -17.86 -6.62 -0.95
CA THR A 17 -18.37 -6.68 0.44
C THR A 17 -17.97 -7.95 1.21
N LEU A 18 -17.43 -8.95 0.52
CA LEU A 18 -17.10 -10.28 1.06
C LEU A 18 -18.30 -11.06 1.64
N THR A 19 -19.53 -10.65 1.33
CA THR A 19 -20.74 -11.33 1.79
C THR A 19 -21.02 -12.57 0.96
N THR A 20 -21.43 -13.65 1.61
CA THR A 20 -21.99 -14.82 0.94
C THR A 20 -23.47 -14.61 0.57
N ASN A 21 -24.12 -15.60 -0.04
CA ASN A 21 -25.57 -15.60 -0.26
C ASN A 21 -26.39 -15.62 1.04
N ARG A 22 -25.76 -15.91 2.19
CA ARG A 22 -26.40 -15.88 3.51
C ARG A 22 -26.09 -14.57 4.23
N MET A 23 -27.15 -13.87 4.60
CA MET A 23 -27.06 -12.62 5.36
C MET A 23 -26.27 -12.81 6.66
N GLY A 24 -25.35 -11.88 6.94
CA GLY A 24 -24.49 -11.89 8.12
C GLY A 24 -23.33 -12.89 8.08
N VAL A 25 -23.12 -13.57 6.94
CA VAL A 25 -22.01 -14.51 6.75
C VAL A 25 -21.05 -13.96 5.70
N PHE A 26 -19.79 -13.83 6.11
CA PHE A 26 -18.68 -13.31 5.31
C PHE A 26 -17.63 -14.40 5.10
N ALA A 27 -16.90 -14.33 3.99
CA ALA A 27 -15.82 -15.26 3.71
C ALA A 27 -14.67 -14.57 2.97
N GLY A 28 -13.44 -15.05 3.19
CA GLY A 28 -12.24 -14.54 2.55
C GLY A 28 -11.06 -15.51 2.69
N GLY A 29 -9.99 -15.27 1.94
CA GLY A 29 -8.82 -16.15 1.88
C GLY A 29 -9.05 -17.38 0.99
N ASP A 30 -8.26 -18.43 1.22
CA ASP A 30 -8.18 -19.60 0.33
C ASP A 30 -9.51 -20.33 0.12
N VAL A 31 -10.43 -20.27 1.09
CA VAL A 31 -11.78 -20.86 0.97
C VAL A 31 -12.63 -20.20 -0.13
N VAL A 32 -12.26 -18.98 -0.54
CA VAL A 32 -12.89 -18.23 -1.62
C VAL A 32 -12.06 -18.30 -2.89
N THR A 33 -10.76 -17.96 -2.81
CA THR A 33 -9.89 -17.81 -3.98
C THR A 33 -9.24 -19.10 -4.46
N GLY A 34 -9.19 -20.14 -3.62
CA GLY A 34 -8.24 -21.24 -3.77
C GLY A 34 -6.85 -20.86 -3.25
N PRO A 35 -5.85 -21.76 -3.37
CA PRO A 35 -4.49 -21.54 -2.86
C PRO A 35 -3.92 -20.22 -3.36
N ASN A 36 -3.60 -19.31 -2.45
CA ASN A 36 -3.05 -18.00 -2.77
C ASN A 36 -1.91 -17.61 -1.82
N THR A 37 -1.41 -16.38 -1.93
CA THR A 37 -0.35 -15.90 -1.04
C THR A 37 -0.87 -15.64 0.37
N VAL A 38 0.00 -15.82 1.37
CA VAL A 38 -0.31 -15.48 2.77
C VAL A 38 -0.70 -14.00 2.91
N VAL A 39 -0.12 -13.12 2.09
CA VAL A 39 -0.41 -11.68 2.08
C VAL A 39 -1.87 -11.43 1.68
N ASP A 40 -2.37 -12.16 0.67
CA ASP A 40 -3.76 -12.04 0.22
C ASP A 40 -4.75 -12.56 1.26
N ALA A 41 -4.43 -13.67 1.93
CA ALA A 41 -5.24 -14.19 3.02
C ALA A 41 -5.35 -13.17 4.18
N ILE A 42 -4.24 -12.52 4.55
CA ILE A 42 -4.22 -11.46 5.56
C ILE A 42 -5.04 -10.25 5.11
N ALA A 43 -4.89 -9.83 3.85
CA ALA A 43 -5.65 -8.71 3.28
C ALA A 43 -7.17 -8.99 3.28
N ALA A 44 -7.57 -10.21 2.89
CA ALA A 44 -8.96 -10.65 2.92
C ALA A 44 -9.52 -10.67 4.35
N GLY A 45 -8.74 -11.14 5.33
CA GLY A 45 -9.13 -11.12 6.74
C GLY A 45 -9.36 -9.70 7.27
N LYS A 46 -8.48 -8.74 6.94
CA LYS A 46 -8.66 -7.33 7.31
C LYS A 46 -9.92 -6.73 6.70
N ARG A 47 -10.18 -7.00 5.41
CA ARG A 47 -11.40 -6.54 4.72
C ARG A 47 -12.65 -7.15 5.35
N ALA A 48 -12.65 -8.44 5.64
CA ALA A 48 -13.78 -9.13 6.26
C ALA A 48 -14.11 -8.55 7.65
N ALA A 49 -13.10 -8.25 8.46
CA ALA A 49 -13.29 -7.60 9.77
C ALA A 49 -13.99 -6.24 9.64
N ILE A 50 -13.58 -5.40 8.68
CA ILE A 50 -14.21 -4.10 8.42
C ILE A 50 -15.67 -4.26 7.96
N MET A 51 -15.95 -5.25 7.11
CA MET A 51 -17.32 -5.49 6.63
C MET A 51 -18.23 -6.04 7.72
N ILE A 52 -17.70 -6.89 8.60
CA ILE A 52 -18.43 -7.37 9.79
C ILE A 52 -18.74 -6.21 10.74
N ASP A 53 -17.78 -5.34 11.01
CA ASP A 53 -17.97 -4.15 11.85
C ASP A 53 -19.07 -3.24 11.29
N ARG A 54 -19.00 -2.90 10.00
CA ARG A 54 -20.04 -2.14 9.30
C ARG A 54 -21.41 -2.81 9.37
N TYR A 55 -21.46 -4.13 9.15
CA TYR A 55 -22.71 -4.89 9.21
C TYR A 55 -23.36 -4.84 10.59
N ILE A 56 -22.56 -4.95 11.65
CA ILE A 56 -23.04 -4.87 13.04
C ILE A 56 -23.52 -3.45 13.37
N ASN A 57 -22.84 -2.42 12.86
CA ASN A 57 -23.19 -1.02 13.09
C ASN A 57 -24.30 -0.49 12.16
N GLY A 58 -24.78 -1.29 11.21
CA GLY A 58 -25.82 -0.88 10.25
C GLY A 58 -25.31 0.10 9.18
N GLU A 59 -24.01 0.12 8.93
CA GLU A 59 -23.37 0.97 7.92
C GLU A 59 -23.42 0.34 6.52
N ASP A 60 -23.21 1.16 5.49
CA ASP A 60 -23.15 0.69 4.09
C ASP A 60 -21.88 -0.12 3.82
N LEU A 61 -22.05 -1.34 3.32
CA LEU A 61 -20.96 -2.26 2.98
C LEU A 61 -20.23 -1.86 1.69
N ASN A 62 -20.88 -1.11 0.79
CA ASN A 62 -20.31 -0.76 -0.51
C ASN A 62 -19.34 0.43 -0.47
N GLN A 63 -19.02 0.95 0.72
CA GLN A 63 -18.07 2.05 0.82
C GLN A 63 -16.62 1.57 0.61
N PRO A 64 -15.79 2.31 -0.15
CA PRO A 64 -14.39 1.97 -0.29
C PRO A 64 -13.71 1.98 1.08
N VAL A 65 -12.88 0.96 1.35
CA VAL A 65 -12.05 0.96 2.56
C VAL A 65 -10.99 2.05 2.39
N PRO A 66 -10.91 3.03 3.31
CA PRO A 66 -9.95 4.12 3.18
C PRO A 66 -8.53 3.53 3.24
N ARG A 67 -7.73 3.80 2.21
CA ARG A 67 -6.32 3.43 2.18
C ARG A 67 -5.57 4.30 3.17
N GLN A 68 -4.91 3.67 4.14
CA GLN A 68 -4.10 4.39 5.11
C GLN A 68 -2.71 4.62 4.51
N PHE A 69 -2.35 5.88 4.33
CA PHE A 69 -1.00 6.31 4.01
C PHE A 69 -0.35 6.93 5.26
N PRO A 70 0.98 6.85 5.42
CA PRO A 70 1.68 7.65 6.40
C PRO A 70 1.37 9.14 6.14
N LYS A 71 1.01 9.87 7.19
CA LYS A 71 0.66 11.29 7.09
C LYS A 71 1.83 12.21 7.39
N ASP A 72 2.78 11.70 8.16
CA ASP A 72 3.88 12.49 8.69
C ASP A 72 4.93 12.72 7.61
N TYR A 73 5.19 13.99 7.32
CA TYR A 73 6.32 14.39 6.49
C TYR A 73 7.62 14.26 7.27
N ILE A 74 8.59 13.55 6.71
CA ILE A 74 9.93 13.45 7.27
C ILE A 74 10.81 14.49 6.55
N PRO A 75 11.30 15.52 7.26
CA PRO A 75 12.22 16.46 6.66
C PRO A 75 13.49 15.74 6.23
N PRO A 76 14.12 16.18 5.12
CA PRO A 76 15.42 15.63 4.73
C PRO A 76 16.38 15.83 5.90
N ILE A 77 17.15 14.78 6.20
CA ILE A 77 18.25 14.90 7.15
C ILE A 77 19.20 15.94 6.53
N THR A 78 19.45 17.04 7.23
CA THR A 78 20.44 18.05 6.86
C THR A 78 21.83 17.46 7.07
N ALA A 79 22.17 16.45 6.28
CA ALA A 79 23.55 16.06 6.07
C ALA A 79 24.04 16.99 4.96
N ASP A 80 25.05 17.76 5.31
CA ASP A 80 25.93 18.66 4.57
C ASP A 80 26.58 18.07 3.30
N ASN A 81 25.99 17.02 2.72
CA ASN A 81 26.34 16.52 1.42
C ASN A 81 25.25 16.94 0.44
N GLU A 82 25.64 17.83 -0.47
CA GLU A 82 25.01 18.12 -1.78
C GLU A 82 24.86 16.84 -2.62
N THR A 83 24.13 15.85 -2.11
CA THR A 83 23.71 14.65 -2.85
C THR A 83 22.22 14.75 -3.21
N ASP A 84 21.73 15.98 -3.31
CA ASP A 84 20.81 16.33 -4.37
C ASP A 84 21.60 16.21 -5.67
N LEU A 85 21.44 15.12 -6.42
CA LEU A 85 21.67 15.01 -7.87
C LEU A 85 21.64 13.53 -8.25
N GLU A 86 20.46 13.05 -8.68
CA GLU A 86 20.25 11.87 -9.54
C GLU A 86 21.35 10.79 -9.51
N GLU A 87 21.63 10.19 -8.35
CA GLU A 87 22.53 9.03 -8.34
C GLU A 87 21.88 7.89 -9.13
N LYS A 88 22.52 7.53 -10.24
CA LYS A 88 22.03 6.48 -11.12
C LYS A 88 22.04 5.16 -10.34
N ARG A 89 20.92 4.42 -10.43
CA ARG A 89 20.81 3.06 -9.88
C ARG A 89 22.05 2.26 -10.25
N ILE A 90 22.72 1.71 -9.24
CA ILE A 90 23.85 0.82 -9.46
C ILE A 90 23.34 -0.43 -10.18
N LYS A 91 23.99 -0.80 -11.29
CA LYS A 91 23.61 -2.01 -12.04
C LYS A 91 24.13 -3.22 -11.29
N LEU A 92 23.22 -4.14 -10.96
CA LEU A 92 23.58 -5.43 -10.38
C LEU A 92 24.51 -6.18 -11.33
N PRO A 93 25.60 -6.78 -10.81
CA PRO A 93 26.40 -7.70 -11.60
C PRO A 93 25.53 -8.89 -11.97
N VAL A 94 25.53 -9.26 -13.25
CA VAL A 94 24.71 -10.38 -13.74
C VAL A 94 25.58 -11.41 -14.43
N ILE A 95 25.25 -12.69 -14.23
CA ILE A 95 25.94 -13.78 -14.94
C ILE A 95 25.67 -13.63 -16.45
N PRO A 96 26.67 -13.84 -17.34
CA PRO A 96 26.47 -13.88 -18.78
C PRO A 96 25.43 -14.91 -19.23
N VAL A 97 24.62 -14.58 -20.24
CA VAL A 97 23.54 -15.45 -20.75
C VAL A 97 24.04 -16.86 -21.11
N LYS A 98 25.26 -16.99 -21.65
CA LYS A 98 25.85 -18.28 -22.03
C LYS A 98 26.00 -19.25 -20.84
N GLN A 99 26.16 -18.74 -19.63
CA GLN A 99 26.22 -19.52 -18.40
C GLN A 99 24.82 -19.78 -17.83
N ARG A 100 23.91 -18.80 -17.90
CA ARG A 100 22.51 -18.93 -17.42
C ARG A 100 21.76 -20.11 -18.04
N VAL A 101 22.05 -20.44 -19.30
CA VAL A 101 21.38 -21.57 -19.99
C VAL A 101 21.87 -22.93 -19.47
N LYS A 102 23.00 -22.96 -18.78
CA LYS A 102 23.68 -24.21 -18.37
C LYS A 102 23.56 -24.51 -16.88
N THR A 103 23.20 -23.53 -16.06
CA THR A 103 23.16 -23.66 -14.60
C THR A 103 21.88 -23.06 -14.03
N LEU A 104 21.52 -23.49 -12.81
CA LEU A 104 20.43 -22.89 -12.02
C LEU A 104 21.00 -21.90 -10.98
N ASP A 105 22.19 -21.36 -11.24
CA ASP A 105 22.84 -20.41 -10.34
C ASP A 105 22.08 -19.07 -10.35
N GLU A 106 22.22 -18.33 -9.25
CA GLU A 106 21.61 -17.02 -9.10
C GLU A 106 22.08 -16.07 -10.22
N VAL A 107 21.13 -15.52 -10.98
CA VAL A 107 21.45 -14.73 -12.18
C VAL A 107 21.90 -13.32 -11.82
N GLU A 108 21.26 -12.73 -10.81
CA GLU A 108 21.57 -11.41 -10.25
C GLU A 108 22.48 -11.62 -9.04
N MET A 109 23.74 -11.21 -9.18
CA MET A 109 24.72 -11.38 -8.11
C MET A 109 24.56 -10.25 -7.08
N THR A 110 25.07 -10.49 -5.87
CA THR A 110 25.07 -9.51 -4.79
C THR A 110 25.94 -8.29 -5.10
N LEU A 111 25.51 -7.13 -4.62
CA LEU A 111 26.33 -5.91 -4.66
C LEU A 111 27.54 -6.04 -3.74
N SER A 112 28.63 -5.33 -4.07
CA SER A 112 29.73 -5.15 -3.13
C SER A 112 29.23 -4.41 -1.88
N GLU A 113 29.88 -4.59 -0.74
CA GLU A 113 29.50 -3.85 0.48
C GLU A 113 29.46 -2.33 0.25
N SER A 114 30.44 -1.82 -0.50
CA SER A 114 30.52 -0.39 -0.82
C SER A 114 29.36 0.08 -1.70
N ASP A 115 28.94 -0.73 -2.67
CA ASP A 115 27.84 -0.40 -3.57
C ASP A 115 26.48 -0.57 -2.87
N ALA A 116 26.35 -1.58 -2.02
CA ALA A 116 25.16 -1.78 -1.19
C ALA A 116 24.94 -0.60 -0.24
N ARG A 117 26.02 -0.10 0.40
CA ARG A 117 25.95 1.11 1.25
C ARG A 117 25.51 2.34 0.46
N LYS A 118 26.06 2.55 -0.75
CA LYS A 118 25.66 3.67 -1.62
C LYS A 118 24.19 3.58 -2.04
N GLU A 119 23.75 2.42 -2.52
CA GLU A 119 22.37 2.21 -2.95
C GLU A 119 21.38 2.36 -1.77
N ALA A 120 21.76 1.97 -0.55
CA ALA A 120 20.95 2.16 0.64
C ALA A 120 20.85 3.65 1.08
N MET A 121 21.88 4.45 0.82
CA MET A 121 21.86 5.90 1.08
C MET A 121 21.09 6.67 0.01
N ARG A 122 20.84 6.08 -1.16
CA ARG A 122 20.07 6.68 -2.23
C ARG A 122 18.58 6.75 -1.88
N CYS A 123 18.17 7.85 -1.25
CA CYS A 123 16.77 8.11 -0.97
C CYS A 123 16.04 8.58 -2.23
N LEU A 124 15.04 7.83 -2.70
CA LEU A 124 14.17 8.24 -3.82
C LEU A 124 13.00 9.14 -3.37
N ARG A 125 12.94 9.50 -2.08
CA ARG A 125 11.88 10.33 -1.48
C ARG A 125 10.45 9.94 -1.92
N CYS A 126 10.17 8.64 -1.98
CA CYS A 126 8.85 8.12 -2.35
C CYS A 126 7.74 8.51 -1.37
N ASP A 127 8.11 9.00 -0.18
CA ASP A 127 7.20 9.61 0.79
C ASP A 127 6.52 10.88 0.27
N LEU A 128 7.18 11.64 -0.61
CA LEU A 128 6.67 12.91 -1.12
C LEU A 128 5.36 12.75 -1.90
N ASP A 129 5.15 11.61 -2.57
CA ASP A 129 3.94 11.33 -3.36
C ASP A 129 2.64 11.45 -2.53
N PHE A 130 2.72 11.12 -1.24
CA PHE A 130 1.57 11.13 -0.34
C PHE A 130 1.70 12.11 0.84
N THR A 131 2.91 12.56 1.19
CA THR A 131 3.12 13.54 2.29
C THR A 131 3.12 14.99 1.81
N TYR A 132 3.65 15.29 0.61
CA TYR A 132 3.75 16.67 0.12
C TYR A 132 2.37 17.28 -0.22
N LYS A 133 1.48 16.48 -0.84
CA LYS A 133 0.09 16.89 -1.13
C LYS A 133 -0.74 17.16 0.13
N LEU A 134 -0.38 16.56 1.26
CA LEU A 134 -1.00 16.87 2.54
C LEU A 134 -0.55 18.24 3.06
N GLN A 135 0.72 18.63 2.84
CA GLN A 135 1.21 19.95 3.22
C GLN A 135 0.56 21.09 2.43
N GLU A 136 0.35 20.93 1.11
CA GLU A 136 -0.35 21.94 0.30
C GLU A 136 -1.80 22.12 0.76
N ARG A 137 -2.53 21.01 0.99
CA ARG A 137 -3.90 21.07 1.52
C ARG A 137 -4.00 21.67 2.92
N VAL A 138 -3.04 21.38 3.80
CA VAL A 138 -3.01 21.99 5.15
C VAL A 138 -2.74 23.50 5.06
N LYS A 139 -1.82 23.94 4.19
CA LYS A 139 -1.57 25.36 3.95
C LYS A 139 -2.78 26.08 3.35
N GLU A 140 -3.48 25.47 2.39
CA GLU A 140 -4.73 26.02 1.84
C GLU A 140 -5.82 26.17 2.90
N ILE A 141 -5.99 25.16 3.78
CA ILE A 141 -6.96 25.21 4.89
C ILE A 141 -6.58 26.27 5.92
N GLU A 142 -5.29 26.43 6.26
CA GLU A 142 -4.81 27.49 7.15
C GLU A 142 -5.08 28.89 6.55
N ILE A 143 -4.82 29.07 5.24
CA ILE A 143 -5.10 30.33 4.54
C ILE A 143 -6.60 30.64 4.55
N GLU A 144 -7.47 29.69 4.22
CA GLU A 144 -8.93 29.86 4.28
C GLU A 144 -9.45 30.20 5.70
N PHE A 145 -8.80 29.67 6.75
CA PHE A 145 -9.15 30.00 8.13
C PHE A 145 -8.78 31.43 8.50
N THR A 146 -7.59 31.89 8.12
CA THR A 146 -7.15 33.28 8.35
C THR A 146 -8.01 34.30 7.60
N GLU A 147 -8.43 34.00 6.38
CA GLU A 147 -9.31 34.89 5.60
C GLU A 147 -10.72 34.99 6.20
N LYS A 148 -11.26 33.90 6.76
CA LYS A 148 -12.56 33.91 7.43
C LYS A 148 -12.55 34.63 8.78
N GLU A 149 -11.46 34.56 9.54
CA GLU A 149 -11.29 35.34 10.77
C GLU A 149 -11.12 36.83 10.46
N GLY A 150 -10.41 37.18 9.39
CA GLY A 150 -10.28 38.57 8.92
C GLY A 150 -11.60 39.21 8.45
N ALA A 151 -12.54 38.42 7.92
CA ALA A 151 -13.84 38.92 7.46
C ALA A 151 -14.89 39.11 8.59
N MET A 152 -14.63 38.60 9.81
CA MET A 152 -15.56 38.72 10.95
C MET A 152 -15.23 39.88 11.91
N ILE A 153 -14.15 40.62 11.69
CA ILE A 153 -13.71 41.75 12.53
C ILE A 153 -14.08 43.14 11.99
N ASP A 154 -14.66 43.23 10.78
CA ASP A 154 -15.01 44.48 10.11
C ASP A 154 -16.54 44.72 9.98
N GLY A 155 -17.36 44.05 10.79
CA GLY A 155 -18.83 44.15 10.79
C GLY A 155 -19.44 44.90 11.98
#